data_AF-A0A023GAP0-F1
#
_entry.id   AF-A0A023GAP0-F1
#
_cell.length_a   1.000
_cell.length_b   1.000
_cell.length_c   1.000
_cell.angle_alpha   90.00
_cell.angle_beta   90.00
_cell.angle_gamma   90.00
#
_symmetry.space_group_name_H-M   'P 1'
#
loop_
_entity.id
_entity.type
_entity.pdbx_description
1 polymer ?
#
loop_
_entity_poly.entity_id
_entity_poly.type
_entity_poly.pdbx_seq_one_letter_code
_entity_poly.pdbx_strand_id
1 'polypeptide(L)'
;LKSQLVSLGEELGIKVGPEMTKNEVMVAIQSSDAESEQVEETWLEIQRAQAEKRKQLELEVEKLRLQVKLGKTSVVQGVEVAVRQDLYDLSKLLQPFKVGQDIGLYLVNFERTCEKAQFGRSSWPRRLLSLLPCEAADVIARLSAEDSDDYDKVKESLLKRFRLSSEAFRQRFRSITKRQGASYGEFAYELKANLTEWMVGAKANNEYLKALEIIAIEQFLSKLPEAMRIWIQDKTTVSSVQAAAELADEYVSR
;
A
#
# COMPACT_ATOMS: atom_id res chain seq x y z
N LEU A 1 -13.12 12.00 59.03
CA LEU A 1 -12.06 11.30 59.82
C LEU A 1 -11.39 12.21 60.85
N LYS A 2 -10.53 13.20 60.52
CA LYS A 2 -9.96 14.10 61.57
C LYS A 2 -11.06 14.89 62.32
N SER A 3 -12.03 15.45 61.60
CA SER A 3 -13.17 16.18 62.17
C SER A 3 -14.08 15.32 63.07
N GLN A 4 -14.29 14.06 62.69
CA GLN A 4 -15.12 13.11 63.45
C GLN A 4 -14.43 12.65 64.75
N LEU A 5 -13.09 12.49 64.73
CA LEU A 5 -12.31 12.13 65.91
C LEU A 5 -12.20 13.28 66.92
N VAL A 6 -12.15 14.53 66.45
CA VAL A 6 -12.15 15.72 67.34
C VAL A 6 -13.50 15.85 68.04
N SER A 7 -14.62 15.67 67.32
CA SER A 7 -15.97 15.67 67.90
C SER A 7 -16.14 14.61 69.00
N LEU A 8 -15.61 13.40 68.79
CA LEU A 8 -15.70 12.31 69.76
C LEU A 8 -14.84 12.58 71.01
N GLY A 9 -13.67 13.20 70.85
CA GLY A 9 -12.81 13.55 71.98
C GLY A 9 -13.38 14.66 72.87
N GLU A 10 -14.10 15.63 72.27
CA GLU A 10 -14.83 16.67 73.01
C GLU A 10 -16.00 16.08 73.83
N GLU A 11 -16.75 15.12 73.26
CA GLU A 11 -17.84 14.41 73.97
C GLU A 11 -17.33 13.56 75.14
N LEU A 12 -16.12 13.00 75.04
CA LEU A 12 -15.48 12.22 76.11
C LEU A 12 -14.79 13.10 77.18
N GLY A 13 -14.90 14.43 77.08
CA GLY A 13 -14.32 15.36 78.06
C GLY A 13 -12.79 15.52 77.96
N ILE A 14 -12.19 15.04 76.87
CA ILE A 14 -10.75 15.11 76.62
C ILE A 14 -10.48 16.44 75.91
N LYS A 15 -9.53 17.25 76.41
CA LYS A 15 -9.14 18.50 75.75
C LYS A 15 -8.41 18.20 74.44
N VAL A 16 -9.16 18.15 73.33
CA VAL A 16 -8.60 18.01 71.98
C VAL A 16 -8.48 19.40 71.34
N GLY A 17 -7.24 19.84 71.08
CA GLY A 17 -6.99 21.11 70.40
C GLY A 17 -6.99 20.96 68.86
N PRO A 18 -7.30 22.01 68.09
CA PRO A 18 -7.30 21.98 66.61
C PRO A 18 -5.90 21.69 66.01
N GLU A 19 -4.85 21.93 66.79
CA GLU A 19 -3.43 21.69 66.47
C GLU A 19 -3.04 20.19 66.52
N MET A 20 -3.83 19.33 67.15
CA MET A 20 -3.47 17.91 67.31
C MET A 20 -3.60 17.14 65.98
N THR A 21 -2.63 16.29 65.68
CA THR A 21 -2.63 15.40 64.52
C THR A 21 -3.60 14.23 64.75
N LYS A 22 -4.07 13.62 63.66
CA LYS A 22 -5.02 12.50 63.72
C LYS A 22 -4.54 11.35 64.63
N ASN A 23 -3.23 11.12 64.71
CA ASN A 23 -2.64 10.10 65.59
C ASN A 23 -2.61 10.54 67.06
N GLU A 24 -2.39 11.81 67.35
CA GLU A 24 -2.37 12.32 68.73
C GLU A 24 -3.77 12.33 69.36
N VAL A 25 -4.80 12.66 68.59
CA VAL A 25 -6.20 12.56 69.03
C VAL A 25 -6.58 11.09 69.31
N MET A 26 -6.08 10.18 68.49
CA MET A 26 -6.32 8.73 68.63
C MET A 26 -5.62 8.15 69.87
N VAL A 27 -4.39 8.57 70.18
CA VAL A 27 -3.67 8.15 71.39
C VAL A 27 -4.35 8.70 72.65
N ALA A 28 -4.86 9.94 72.61
CA ALA A 28 -5.58 10.54 73.73
C ALA A 28 -6.88 9.79 74.06
N ILE A 29 -7.65 9.39 73.04
CA ILE A 29 -8.89 8.61 73.20
C ILE A 29 -8.58 7.18 73.69
N GLN A 30 -7.49 6.55 73.24
CA GLN A 30 -7.05 5.23 73.70
C GLN A 30 -6.49 5.23 75.14
N SER A 31 -6.01 6.38 75.63
CA SER A 31 -5.47 6.53 77.00
C SER A 31 -6.54 6.85 78.05
N SER A 32 -7.75 7.22 77.61
CA SER A 32 -8.94 7.26 78.45
C SER A 32 -9.51 5.85 78.49
N ASP A 33 -9.91 5.36 79.67
CA ASP A 33 -10.59 4.06 79.92
C ASP A 33 -11.99 4.00 79.26
N ALA A 34 -12.10 4.39 77.99
CA ALA A 34 -13.28 4.27 77.17
C ALA A 34 -13.20 2.96 76.40
N GLU A 35 -13.59 1.86 77.06
CA GLU A 35 -14.10 0.66 76.39
C GLU A 35 -15.43 1.00 75.70
N SER A 36 -15.40 1.87 74.68
CA SER A 36 -16.60 2.15 73.91
C SER A 36 -16.60 1.30 72.67
N GLU A 37 -17.41 0.23 72.71
CA GLU A 37 -17.85 -0.61 71.59
C GLU A 37 -18.17 0.22 70.33
N GLN A 38 -18.59 1.48 70.50
CA GLN A 38 -18.86 2.46 69.45
C GLN A 38 -17.63 2.89 68.63
N VAL A 39 -16.44 2.92 69.25
CA VAL A 39 -15.18 3.22 68.53
C VAL A 39 -14.82 2.05 67.62
N GLU A 40 -14.97 0.82 68.11
CA GLU A 40 -14.66 -0.39 67.34
C GLU A 40 -15.67 -0.61 66.20
N GLU A 41 -16.96 -0.33 66.44
CA GLU A 41 -18.02 -0.37 65.43
C GLU A 41 -17.78 0.65 64.30
N THR A 42 -17.44 1.90 64.64
CA THR A 42 -17.12 2.92 63.64
C THR A 42 -15.85 2.60 62.84
N TRP A 43 -14.87 1.92 63.44
CA TRP A 43 -13.70 1.40 62.72
C TRP A 43 -14.06 0.32 61.70
N LEU A 44 -14.92 -0.63 62.10
CA LEU A 44 -15.40 -1.70 61.23
C LEU A 44 -16.19 -1.15 60.03
N GLU A 45 -17.03 -0.12 60.25
CA GLU A 45 -17.77 0.54 59.17
C GLU A 45 -16.85 1.25 58.18
N ILE A 46 -15.83 1.97 58.66
CA ILE A 46 -14.85 2.65 57.81
C ILE A 46 -14.06 1.62 56.99
N GLN A 47 -13.67 0.48 57.58
CA GLN A 47 -12.97 -0.57 56.85
C GLN A 47 -13.85 -1.22 55.77
N ARG A 48 -15.13 -1.48 56.07
CA ARG A 48 -16.10 -2.00 55.09
C ARG A 48 -16.28 -1.06 53.91
N ALA A 49 -16.51 0.23 54.18
CA ALA A 49 -16.66 1.25 53.15
C ALA A 49 -15.41 1.40 52.27
N GLN A 50 -14.21 1.29 52.84
CA GLN A 50 -12.96 1.31 52.07
C GLN A 50 -12.77 0.05 51.22
N ALA A 51 -13.13 -1.12 51.74
CA ALA A 51 -13.06 -2.38 51.00
C ALA A 51 -14.03 -2.39 49.81
N GLU A 52 -15.25 -1.90 49.99
CA GLU A 52 -16.23 -1.76 48.90
C GLU A 52 -15.75 -0.80 47.82
N LYS A 53 -15.20 0.36 48.21
CA LYS A 53 -14.65 1.33 47.25
C LYS A 53 -13.46 0.76 46.47
N ARG A 54 -12.59 -0.03 47.10
CA ARG A 54 -11.50 -0.73 46.41
C ARG A 54 -12.02 -1.74 45.39
N LYS A 55 -13.02 -2.52 45.78
CA LYS A 55 -13.65 -3.51 44.90
C LYS A 55 -14.32 -2.86 43.69
N GLN A 56 -14.95 -1.70 43.87
CA GLN A 56 -15.54 -0.92 42.77
C GLN A 56 -14.49 -0.44 41.77
N LEU A 57 -13.37 0.12 42.25
CA LEU A 57 -12.27 0.56 41.38
C LEU A 57 -11.65 -0.61 40.60
N GLU A 58 -11.50 -1.76 41.24
CA GLU A 58 -10.95 -2.96 40.60
C GLU A 58 -11.84 -3.45 39.45
N LEU A 59 -13.17 -3.50 39.67
CA LEU A 59 -14.15 -3.84 38.63
C LEU A 59 -14.11 -2.84 37.46
N GLU A 60 -13.93 -1.55 37.75
CA GLU A 60 -13.86 -0.52 36.71
C GLU A 60 -12.59 -0.63 35.86
N VAL A 61 -11.44 -0.90 36.48
CA VAL A 61 -10.19 -1.18 35.77
C VAL A 61 -10.31 -2.44 34.91
N GLU A 62 -10.95 -3.50 35.41
CA GLU A 62 -11.16 -4.73 34.65
C GLU A 62 -12.10 -4.51 33.45
N LYS A 63 -13.17 -3.73 33.63
CA LYS A 63 -14.07 -3.33 32.56
C LYS A 63 -13.34 -2.53 31.47
N LEU A 64 -12.53 -1.54 31.84
CA LEU A 64 -11.71 -0.78 30.89
C LEU A 64 -10.69 -1.67 30.17
N ARG A 65 -10.07 -2.62 30.88
CA ARG A 65 -9.13 -3.58 30.29
C ARG A 65 -9.78 -4.48 29.26
N LEU A 66 -10.99 -4.97 29.53
CA LEU A 66 -11.80 -5.75 28.60
C LEU A 66 -12.23 -4.92 27.39
N GLN A 67 -12.62 -3.66 27.59
CA GLN A 67 -13.00 -2.74 26.51
C GLN A 67 -11.83 -2.44 25.56
N VAL A 68 -10.61 -2.24 26.10
CA VAL A 68 -9.39 -2.10 25.29
C VAL A 68 -9.05 -3.40 24.55
N LYS A 69 -9.24 -4.57 25.18
CA LYS A 69 -9.04 -5.87 24.51
C LYS A 69 -10.01 -6.07 23.35
N LEU A 70 -11.30 -5.79 23.54
CA LEU A 70 -12.30 -5.86 22.46
C LEU A 70 -11.97 -4.88 21.33
N GLY A 71 -11.58 -3.64 21.66
CA GLY A 71 -11.17 -2.64 20.67
C GLY A 71 -9.91 -3.03 19.89
N LYS A 72 -8.93 -3.66 20.53
CA LYS A 72 -7.73 -4.17 19.85
C LYS A 72 -8.04 -5.36 18.94
N THR A 73 -8.89 -6.30 19.39
CA THR A 73 -9.28 -7.46 18.59
C THR A 73 -10.10 -7.05 17.35
N SER A 74 -11.01 -6.07 17.47
CA SER A 74 -11.81 -5.59 16.33
C SER A 74 -10.99 -4.80 15.31
N VAL A 75 -10.01 -4.00 15.75
CA VAL A 75 -9.10 -3.27 14.85
C VAL A 75 -8.16 -4.22 14.12
N VAL A 76 -7.61 -5.23 14.79
CA VAL A 76 -6.70 -6.21 14.15
C VAL A 76 -7.44 -7.12 13.17
N GLN A 77 -8.64 -7.61 13.52
CA GLN A 77 -9.47 -8.38 12.58
C GLN A 77 -10.01 -7.53 11.42
N GLY A 78 -10.36 -6.26 11.65
CA GLY A 78 -10.82 -5.35 10.61
C GLY A 78 -9.76 -5.06 9.56
N VAL A 79 -8.50 -4.93 9.96
CA VAL A 79 -7.37 -4.64 9.06
C VAL A 79 -6.93 -5.90 8.29
N GLU A 80 -6.86 -7.07 8.93
CA GLU A 80 -6.45 -8.31 8.23
C GLU A 80 -7.53 -8.86 7.27
N VAL A 81 -8.82 -8.70 7.60
CA VAL A 81 -9.92 -9.17 6.74
C VAL A 81 -10.13 -8.24 5.54
N ALA A 82 -10.00 -6.92 5.73
CA ALA A 82 -10.13 -5.95 4.64
C ALA A 82 -9.02 -6.10 3.58
N VAL A 83 -7.77 -6.38 4.00
CA VAL A 83 -6.64 -6.57 3.07
C VAL A 83 -6.76 -7.85 2.24
N ARG A 84 -7.42 -8.90 2.76
CA ARG A 84 -7.58 -10.18 2.05
C ARG A 84 -8.82 -10.24 1.15
N GLN A 85 -9.88 -9.48 1.44
CA GLN A 85 -11.11 -9.50 0.63
C GLN A 85 -10.98 -8.72 -0.68
N ASP A 86 -10.09 -7.73 -0.77
CA ASP A 86 -9.96 -6.88 -1.96
C ASP A 86 -9.29 -7.55 -3.18
N LEU A 87 -8.65 -8.71 -3.01
CA LEU A 87 -8.00 -9.43 -4.13
C LEU A 87 -8.97 -10.29 -4.96
N TYR A 88 -10.21 -10.45 -4.51
CA TYR A 88 -11.32 -10.98 -5.30
C TYR A 88 -11.97 -9.77 -6.02
N ASP A 89 -12.13 -9.63 -7.34
CA ASP A 89 -12.35 -10.63 -8.38
C ASP A 89 -12.00 -10.06 -9.77
N LEU A 90 -10.90 -9.32 -9.88
CA LEU A 90 -10.53 -8.71 -11.16
C LEU A 90 -10.16 -9.75 -12.22
N SER A 91 -9.72 -10.94 -11.81
CA SER A 91 -9.51 -12.08 -12.69
C SER A 91 -10.79 -12.61 -13.34
N LYS A 92 -11.98 -12.32 -12.79
CA LYS A 92 -13.27 -12.63 -13.43
C LYS A 92 -13.78 -11.51 -14.32
N LEU A 93 -13.27 -10.29 -14.16
CA LEU A 93 -13.68 -9.11 -14.95
C LEU A 93 -12.73 -8.83 -16.11
N LEU A 94 -11.46 -9.20 -15.98
CA LEU A 94 -10.42 -8.99 -16.97
C LEU A 94 -9.58 -10.27 -17.12
N GLN A 95 -9.27 -10.63 -18.35
CA GLN A 95 -8.34 -11.73 -18.61
C GLN A 95 -6.93 -11.37 -18.12
N PRO A 96 -6.14 -12.32 -17.60
CA PRO A 96 -4.73 -12.10 -17.30
C PRO A 96 -3.98 -11.61 -18.54
N PHE A 97 -3.04 -10.70 -18.33
CA PHE A 97 -2.17 -10.20 -19.40
C PHE A 97 -1.31 -11.33 -19.93
N LYS A 98 -1.30 -11.51 -21.25
CA LYS A 98 -0.42 -12.48 -21.92
C LYS A 98 0.78 -11.76 -22.53
N VAL A 99 1.97 -12.33 -22.36
CA VAL A 99 3.19 -11.84 -23.00
C VAL A 99 2.97 -11.82 -24.53
N GLY A 100 3.12 -10.65 -25.15
CA GLY A 100 2.79 -10.39 -26.55
C GLY A 100 1.49 -9.62 -26.80
N GLN A 101 0.67 -9.38 -25.76
CA GLN A 101 -0.42 -8.41 -25.80
C GLN A 101 0.10 -6.99 -25.57
N ASP A 102 -0.68 -5.99 -25.98
CA ASP A 102 -0.32 -4.61 -25.70
C ASP A 102 -0.66 -4.19 -24.31
N ILE A 103 0.40 -3.96 -23.55
CA ILE A 103 0.29 -3.45 -22.19
C ILE A 103 -0.44 -2.11 -22.14
N GLY A 104 -0.28 -1.23 -23.14
CA GLY A 104 -0.97 0.07 -23.19
C GLY A 104 -2.48 -0.07 -23.30
N LEU A 105 -2.97 -0.79 -24.31
CA LEU A 105 -4.39 -1.10 -24.45
C LEU A 105 -4.94 -1.91 -23.28
N TYR A 106 -4.14 -2.84 -22.74
CA TYR A 106 -4.50 -3.61 -21.56
C TYR A 106 -4.72 -2.71 -20.34
N LEU A 107 -3.79 -1.78 -20.08
CA LEU A 107 -3.88 -0.82 -19.00
C LEU A 107 -5.12 0.08 -19.17
N VAL A 108 -5.42 0.57 -20.37
CA VAL A 108 -6.66 1.34 -20.62
C VAL A 108 -7.92 0.53 -20.30
N ASN A 109 -7.96 -0.75 -20.70
CA ASN A 109 -9.09 -1.62 -20.38
C ASN A 109 -9.18 -1.92 -18.88
N PHE A 110 -8.03 -2.09 -18.22
CA PHE A 110 -7.93 -2.27 -16.78
C PHE A 110 -8.47 -1.05 -16.03
N GLU A 111 -8.04 0.17 -16.40
CA GLU A 111 -8.50 1.44 -15.82
C GLU A 111 -10.02 1.54 -15.93
N ARG A 112 -10.57 1.35 -17.15
CA ARG A 112 -12.01 1.39 -17.40
C ARG A 112 -12.78 0.35 -16.58
N THR A 113 -12.18 -0.82 -16.36
CA THR A 113 -12.79 -1.88 -15.55
C THR A 113 -12.81 -1.51 -14.08
N CYS A 114 -11.71 -0.94 -13.58
CA CYS A 114 -11.60 -0.48 -12.21
C CYS A 114 -12.54 0.70 -11.92
N GLU A 115 -12.68 1.64 -12.86
CA GLU A 115 -13.63 2.75 -12.77
C GLU A 115 -15.09 2.26 -12.72
N LYS A 116 -15.45 1.30 -13.59
CA LYS A 116 -16.79 0.69 -13.59
C LYS A 116 -17.09 -0.06 -12.29
N ALA A 117 -16.08 -0.71 -11.72
CA ALA A 117 -16.19 -1.41 -10.44
C ALA A 117 -16.03 -0.47 -9.23
N GLN A 118 -15.81 0.83 -9.44
CA GLN A 118 -15.62 1.85 -8.40
C GLN A 118 -14.48 1.51 -7.42
N PHE A 119 -13.41 0.88 -7.91
CA PHE A 119 -12.24 0.58 -7.08
C PHE A 119 -11.43 1.85 -6.80
N GLY A 120 -11.01 2.03 -5.55
CA GLY A 120 -10.12 3.13 -5.16
C GLY A 120 -8.74 2.98 -5.82
N ARG A 121 -8.17 4.10 -6.30
CA ARG A 121 -6.90 4.16 -7.06
C ARG A 121 -5.72 3.54 -6.31
N SER A 122 -5.73 3.59 -4.97
CA SER A 122 -4.76 2.95 -4.08
C SER A 122 -4.76 1.42 -4.14
N SER A 123 -5.87 0.80 -4.57
CA SER A 123 -5.97 -0.65 -4.73
C SER A 123 -5.55 -1.14 -6.11
N TRP A 124 -5.41 -0.23 -7.09
CA TRP A 124 -5.15 -0.57 -8.50
C TRP A 124 -3.81 -1.28 -8.72
N PRO A 125 -2.68 -0.90 -8.09
CA PRO A 125 -1.41 -1.60 -8.30
C PRO A 125 -1.46 -3.07 -7.87
N ARG A 126 -2.02 -3.35 -6.69
CA ARG A 126 -2.16 -4.70 -6.14
C ARG A 126 -3.06 -5.58 -7.01
N ARG A 127 -4.12 -4.96 -7.53
CA ARG A 127 -5.08 -5.56 -8.45
C ARG A 127 -4.51 -5.80 -9.85
N LEU A 128 -3.64 -4.92 -10.33
CA LEU A 128 -2.93 -5.10 -11.59
C LEU A 128 -1.90 -6.23 -11.47
N LEU A 129 -1.19 -6.30 -10.34
CA LEU A 129 -0.21 -7.35 -10.06
C LEU A 129 -0.82 -8.76 -10.13
N SER A 130 -2.06 -8.95 -9.68
CA SER A 130 -2.73 -10.26 -9.76
C SER A 130 -3.10 -10.70 -11.17
N LEU A 131 -3.08 -9.78 -12.14
CA LEU A 131 -3.40 -10.04 -13.54
C LEU A 131 -2.18 -10.09 -14.45
N LEU A 132 -1.01 -9.67 -13.95
CA LEU A 132 0.23 -9.64 -14.71
C LEU A 132 1.00 -10.97 -14.57
N PRO A 133 1.64 -11.45 -15.66
CA PRO A 133 2.53 -12.60 -15.59
C PRO A 133 3.80 -12.24 -14.80
N CYS A 134 4.54 -13.27 -14.34
CA CYS A 134 5.71 -13.09 -13.47
C CYS A 134 6.74 -12.10 -14.03
N GLU A 135 6.98 -12.12 -15.33
CA GLU A 135 7.95 -11.26 -16.02
C GLU A 135 7.57 -9.77 -15.95
N ALA A 136 6.28 -9.46 -15.86
CA ALA A 136 5.76 -8.11 -15.71
C ALA A 136 5.67 -7.69 -14.24
N ALA A 137 5.35 -8.64 -13.35
CA ALA A 137 5.37 -8.46 -11.91
C ALA A 137 6.78 -8.09 -11.38
N ASP A 138 7.84 -8.64 -12.00
CA ASP A 138 9.23 -8.29 -11.69
C ASP A 138 9.55 -6.80 -11.86
N VAL A 139 8.83 -6.10 -12.74
CA VAL A 139 9.02 -4.65 -12.94
C VAL A 139 8.53 -3.88 -11.72
N ILE A 140 7.37 -4.29 -11.21
CA ILE A 140 6.74 -3.68 -10.03
C ILE A 140 7.57 -4.01 -8.77
N ALA A 141 8.10 -5.23 -8.67
CA ALA A 141 8.95 -5.64 -7.56
C ALA A 141 10.29 -4.89 -7.46
N ARG A 142 10.74 -4.26 -8.55
CA ARG A 142 11.97 -3.43 -8.58
C ARG A 142 11.72 -1.96 -8.22
N LEU A 143 10.46 -1.54 -8.10
CA LEU A 143 10.11 -0.19 -7.65
C LEU A 143 10.27 -0.08 -6.13
N SER A 144 10.42 1.15 -5.64
CA SER A 144 10.37 1.42 -4.20
C SER A 144 8.97 1.07 -3.66
N ALA A 145 8.85 0.82 -2.35
CA ALA A 145 7.55 0.51 -1.75
C ALA A 145 6.51 1.62 -2.02
N GLU A 146 6.95 2.88 -1.96
CA GLU A 146 6.14 4.07 -2.24
C GLU A 146 5.71 4.13 -3.72
N ASP A 147 6.64 3.91 -4.65
CA ASP A 147 6.34 3.92 -6.09
C ASP A 147 5.49 2.72 -6.53
N SER A 148 5.57 1.59 -5.81
CA SER A 148 4.79 0.39 -6.11
C SER A 148 3.32 0.50 -5.70
N ASP A 149 3.00 1.37 -4.74
CA ASP A 149 1.63 1.69 -4.32
C ASP A 149 1.02 2.85 -5.14
N ASP A 150 1.81 3.52 -6.00
CA ASP A 150 1.32 4.53 -6.96
C ASP A 150 1.06 3.91 -8.34
N TYR A 151 -0.21 3.89 -8.74
CA TYR A 151 -0.62 3.36 -10.04
C TYR A 151 0.02 4.08 -11.22
N ASP A 152 0.17 5.41 -11.17
CA ASP A 152 0.67 6.18 -12.31
C ASP A 152 2.17 5.85 -12.55
N LYS A 153 2.93 5.64 -11.47
CA LYS A 153 4.34 5.17 -11.52
C LYS A 153 4.46 3.74 -12.02
N VAL A 154 3.59 2.85 -11.56
CA VAL A 154 3.54 1.46 -12.02
C VAL A 154 3.20 1.40 -13.52
N LYS A 155 2.20 2.17 -13.96
CA LYS A 155 1.78 2.30 -15.37
C LYS A 155 2.95 2.75 -16.24
N GLU A 156 3.62 3.83 -15.87
CA GLU A 156 4.77 4.36 -16.61
C GLU A 156 5.91 3.32 -16.72
N SER A 157 6.22 2.65 -15.61
CA SER A 157 7.29 1.65 -15.54
C SER A 157 7.00 0.42 -16.41
N LEU A 158 5.75 -0.06 -16.42
CA LEU A 158 5.30 -1.14 -17.28
C LEU A 158 5.38 -0.74 -18.75
N LEU A 159 4.79 0.41 -19.12
CA LEU A 159 4.85 0.93 -20.50
C LEU A 159 6.29 1.04 -21.00
N LYS A 160 7.19 1.57 -20.16
CA LYS A 160 8.62 1.70 -20.48
C LYS A 160 9.28 0.33 -20.66
N ARG A 161 9.05 -0.63 -19.76
CA ARG A 161 9.65 -1.97 -19.87
C ARG A 161 9.23 -2.70 -21.14
N PHE A 162 7.93 -2.71 -21.45
CA PHE A 162 7.43 -3.42 -22.62
C PHE A 162 7.84 -2.74 -23.94
N ARG A 163 7.91 -1.40 -23.98
CA ARG A 163 8.53 -0.67 -25.09
C ARG A 163 10.00 -1.04 -25.26
N LEU A 164 10.78 -1.02 -24.18
CA LEU A 164 12.19 -1.46 -24.18
C LEU A 164 12.35 -2.91 -24.62
N SER A 165 11.38 -3.78 -24.30
CA SER A 165 11.40 -5.19 -24.74
C SER A 165 11.23 -5.30 -26.26
N SER A 166 10.26 -4.61 -26.85
CA SER A 166 10.06 -4.55 -28.31
C SER A 166 11.31 -3.98 -29.02
N GLU A 167 11.87 -2.92 -28.46
CA GLU A 167 13.10 -2.28 -28.94
C GLU A 167 14.32 -3.22 -28.85
N ALA A 168 14.42 -4.04 -27.81
CA ALA A 168 15.50 -5.03 -27.68
C ALA A 168 15.46 -6.10 -28.77
N PHE A 169 14.25 -6.60 -29.13
CA PHE A 169 14.10 -7.55 -30.24
C PHE A 169 14.45 -6.91 -31.58
N ARG A 170 14.05 -5.65 -31.80
CA ARG A 170 14.45 -4.88 -32.98
C ARG A 170 15.97 -4.74 -33.12
N GLN A 171 16.64 -4.34 -32.04
CA GLN A 171 18.09 -4.18 -32.04
C GLN A 171 18.79 -5.50 -32.34
N ARG A 172 18.36 -6.60 -31.70
CA ARG A 172 18.86 -7.95 -32.01
C ARG A 172 18.62 -8.33 -33.46
N PHE A 173 17.42 -8.09 -34.00
CA PHE A 173 17.12 -8.35 -35.41
C PHE A 173 18.08 -7.61 -36.35
N ARG A 174 18.45 -6.35 -36.05
CA ARG A 174 19.38 -5.56 -36.87
C ARG A 174 20.85 -5.96 -36.71
N SER A 175 21.25 -6.42 -35.53
CA SER A 175 22.66 -6.70 -35.21
C SER A 175 23.02 -8.18 -35.25
N ILE A 176 22.06 -9.09 -35.37
CA ILE A 176 22.32 -10.52 -35.34
C ILE A 176 23.20 -10.95 -36.51
N THR A 177 24.23 -11.74 -36.18
CA THR A 177 25.17 -12.32 -37.14
C THR A 177 25.26 -13.82 -36.90
N LYS A 178 25.54 -14.59 -37.96
CA LYS A 178 25.65 -16.05 -37.86
C LYS A 178 26.79 -16.41 -36.91
N ARG A 179 26.45 -17.13 -35.83
CA ARG A 179 27.43 -17.64 -34.87
C ARG A 179 28.34 -18.68 -35.52
N GLN A 180 29.60 -18.72 -35.08
CA GLN A 180 30.51 -19.81 -35.47
C GLN A 180 29.97 -21.14 -34.95
N GLY A 181 29.95 -22.16 -35.81
CA GLY A 181 29.38 -23.48 -35.49
C GLY A 181 27.86 -23.61 -35.67
N ALA A 182 27.10 -22.52 -35.77
CA ALA A 182 25.67 -22.59 -36.08
C ALA A 182 25.42 -22.93 -37.56
N SER A 183 24.35 -23.66 -37.84
CA SER A 183 23.83 -23.88 -39.19
C SER A 183 23.16 -22.60 -39.73
N TYR A 184 23.03 -22.50 -41.06
CA TYR A 184 22.26 -21.41 -41.67
C TYR A 184 20.76 -21.49 -41.35
N GLY A 185 20.23 -22.68 -41.10
CA GLY A 185 18.84 -22.87 -40.67
C GLY A 185 18.56 -22.26 -39.29
N GLU A 186 19.46 -22.51 -38.33
CA GLU A 186 19.38 -21.88 -37.00
C GLU A 186 19.48 -20.36 -37.08
N PHE A 187 20.40 -19.84 -37.91
CA PHE A 187 20.53 -18.39 -38.10
C PHE A 187 19.25 -17.78 -38.70
N ALA A 188 18.67 -18.39 -39.73
CA ALA A 188 17.42 -17.92 -40.33
C ALA A 188 16.25 -17.97 -39.33
N TYR A 189 16.20 -19.01 -38.50
CA TYR A 189 15.21 -19.15 -37.43
C TYR A 189 15.35 -18.03 -36.39
N GLU A 190 16.56 -17.80 -35.87
CA GLU A 190 16.82 -16.73 -34.89
C GLU A 190 16.50 -15.35 -35.45
N LEU A 191 16.88 -15.07 -36.70
CA LEU A 191 16.56 -13.81 -37.39
C LEU A 191 15.05 -13.60 -37.48
N LYS A 192 14.31 -14.61 -37.94
CA LYS A 192 12.85 -14.55 -38.06
C LYS A 192 12.16 -14.46 -36.71
N ALA A 193 12.66 -15.13 -35.68
CA ALA A 193 12.12 -15.08 -34.33
C ALA A 193 12.22 -13.66 -33.75
N ASN A 194 13.38 -13.00 -33.86
CA ASN A 194 13.54 -11.63 -33.38
C ASN A 194 12.65 -10.63 -34.14
N LEU A 195 12.49 -10.79 -35.47
CA LEU A 195 11.56 -9.97 -36.26
C LEU A 195 10.11 -10.18 -35.79
N THR A 196 9.72 -11.45 -35.59
CA THR A 196 8.36 -11.79 -35.18
C THR A 196 8.04 -11.20 -33.80
N GLU A 197 8.93 -11.36 -32.83
CA GLU A 197 8.76 -10.79 -31.49
C GLU A 197 8.73 -9.27 -31.50
N TRP A 198 9.56 -8.63 -32.33
CA TRP A 198 9.49 -7.18 -32.54
C TRP A 198 8.13 -6.75 -33.11
N MET A 199 7.65 -7.42 -34.17
CA MET A 199 6.35 -7.11 -34.78
C MET A 199 5.18 -7.41 -33.82
N VAL A 200 5.27 -8.44 -32.98
CA VAL A 200 4.28 -8.73 -31.93
C VAL A 200 4.25 -7.60 -30.91
N GLY A 201 5.41 -7.22 -30.36
CA GLY A 201 5.52 -6.11 -29.39
C GLY A 201 5.08 -4.77 -29.98
N ALA A 202 5.20 -4.59 -31.29
CA ALA A 202 4.76 -3.40 -32.03
C ALA A 202 3.32 -3.52 -32.59
N LYS A 203 2.62 -4.63 -32.33
CA LYS A 203 1.27 -4.97 -32.84
C LYS A 203 1.12 -4.93 -34.36
N ALA A 204 2.15 -5.29 -35.10
CA ALA A 204 2.14 -5.35 -36.56
C ALA A 204 2.21 -6.77 -37.11
N ASN A 205 2.24 -7.79 -36.25
CA ASN A 205 2.38 -9.19 -36.66
C ASN A 205 1.28 -9.67 -37.63
N ASN A 206 0.05 -9.15 -37.51
CA ASN A 206 -1.09 -9.53 -38.34
C ASN A 206 -1.54 -8.43 -39.32
N GLU A 207 -0.85 -7.29 -39.32
CA GLU A 207 -1.23 -6.12 -40.11
C GLU A 207 -0.06 -5.74 -41.04
N TYR A 208 -0.07 -6.27 -42.26
CA TYR A 208 1.04 -6.11 -43.21
C TYR A 208 1.42 -4.64 -43.43
N LEU A 209 0.44 -3.76 -43.69
CA LEU A 209 0.69 -2.33 -43.92
C LEU A 209 1.33 -1.66 -42.71
N LYS A 210 0.88 -2.02 -41.51
CA LYS A 210 1.42 -1.49 -40.26
C LYS A 210 2.85 -1.97 -40.00
N ALA A 211 3.19 -3.20 -40.38
CA ALA A 211 4.55 -3.71 -40.31
C ALA A 211 5.50 -2.91 -41.21
N LEU A 212 5.05 -2.58 -42.42
CA LEU A 212 5.80 -1.71 -43.33
C LEU A 212 6.02 -0.32 -42.73
N GLU A 213 4.97 0.29 -42.17
CA GLU A 213 5.08 1.59 -41.50
C GLU A 213 6.06 1.54 -40.33
N ILE A 214 6.00 0.52 -39.48
CA ILE A 214 6.91 0.40 -38.33
C ILE A 214 8.38 0.29 -38.77
N ILE A 215 8.65 -0.51 -39.80
CA ILE A 215 10.01 -0.65 -40.36
C ILE A 215 10.45 0.67 -41.00
N ALA A 216 9.56 1.36 -41.70
CA ALA A 216 9.89 2.59 -42.38
C ALA A 216 10.08 3.77 -41.41
N ILE A 217 9.28 3.85 -40.34
CA ILE A 217 9.44 4.84 -39.25
C ILE A 217 10.78 4.61 -38.57
N GLU A 218 11.10 3.35 -38.26
CA GLU A 218 12.38 2.97 -37.66
C GLU A 218 13.56 3.43 -38.52
N GLN A 219 13.51 3.17 -39.82
CA GLN A 219 14.54 3.60 -40.75
C GLN A 219 14.62 5.12 -40.84
N PHE A 220 13.49 5.82 -40.95
CA PHE A 220 13.44 7.28 -40.99
C PHE A 220 14.08 7.90 -39.75
N LEU A 221 13.62 7.49 -38.55
CA LEU A 221 14.15 7.97 -37.27
C LEU A 221 15.65 7.69 -37.11
N SER A 222 16.17 6.58 -37.65
CA SER A 222 17.59 6.25 -37.61
C SER A 222 18.47 7.26 -38.38
N LYS A 223 17.90 7.96 -39.36
CA LYS A 223 18.60 8.97 -40.17
C LYS A 223 18.51 10.39 -39.61
N LEU A 224 17.64 10.61 -38.62
CA LEU A 224 17.51 11.93 -37.98
C LEU A 224 18.61 12.18 -36.95
N PRO A 225 18.97 13.46 -36.71
CA PRO A 225 19.79 13.86 -35.57
C PRO A 225 19.17 13.40 -34.24
N GLU A 226 20.02 13.11 -33.26
CA GLU A 226 19.59 12.50 -32.00
C GLU A 226 18.60 13.36 -31.21
N ALA A 227 18.83 14.67 -31.12
CA ALA A 227 17.93 15.59 -30.42
C ALA A 227 16.51 15.62 -31.03
N MET A 228 16.41 15.56 -32.35
CA MET A 228 15.15 15.50 -33.07
C MET A 228 14.46 14.15 -32.89
N ARG A 229 15.22 13.04 -32.99
CA ARG A 229 14.70 11.69 -32.78
C ARG A 229 14.06 11.54 -31.39
N ILE A 230 14.76 11.98 -30.35
CA ILE A 230 14.27 11.92 -28.96
C ILE A 230 12.97 12.71 -28.83
N TRP A 231 12.93 13.93 -29.38
CA TRP A 231 11.74 14.78 -29.32
C TRP A 231 10.52 14.16 -30.03
N ILE A 232 10.72 13.54 -31.20
CA ILE A 232 9.64 12.85 -31.93
C ILE A 232 9.14 11.64 -31.13
N GLN A 233 10.05 10.87 -30.53
CA GLN A 233 9.72 9.69 -29.73
C GLN A 233 8.97 10.03 -28.43
N ASP A 234 9.22 11.20 -27.85
CA ASP A 234 8.54 11.67 -26.63
C ASP A 234 7.11 12.17 -26.89
N LYS A 235 6.82 12.70 -28.08
CA LYS A 235 5.55 13.40 -28.34
C LYS A 235 4.33 12.48 -28.51
N THR A 236 4.44 11.27 -29.06
CA THR A 236 3.35 10.27 -29.19
C THR A 236 3.77 9.01 -29.96
N THR A 237 2.93 7.95 -29.95
CA THR A 237 3.10 6.79 -30.85
C THR A 237 2.80 7.18 -32.30
N VAL A 238 3.85 7.45 -33.05
CA VAL A 238 3.77 7.73 -34.49
C VAL A 238 3.31 6.47 -35.24
N SER A 239 2.23 6.59 -36.03
CA SER A 239 1.61 5.47 -36.74
C SER A 239 1.98 5.38 -38.22
N SER A 240 2.59 6.42 -38.80
CA SER A 240 3.10 6.43 -40.17
C SER A 240 4.40 7.21 -40.31
N VAL A 241 5.19 6.90 -41.34
CA VAL A 241 6.42 7.66 -41.67
C VAL A 241 6.11 9.13 -41.94
N GLN A 242 4.99 9.40 -42.63
CA GLN A 242 4.60 10.76 -42.97
C GLN A 242 4.34 11.59 -41.70
N ALA A 243 3.66 11.02 -40.71
CA ALA A 243 3.46 11.68 -39.43
C ALA A 243 4.79 11.91 -38.68
N ALA A 244 5.77 11.00 -38.82
CA ALA A 244 7.11 11.22 -38.28
C ALA A 244 7.83 12.40 -38.95
N ALA A 245 7.65 12.54 -40.27
CA ALA A 245 8.25 13.62 -41.06
C ALA A 245 7.63 14.98 -40.71
N GLU A 246 6.30 15.06 -40.58
CA GLU A 246 5.60 16.28 -40.16
C GLU A 246 6.10 16.78 -38.79
N LEU A 247 6.33 15.87 -37.85
CA LEU A 247 6.92 16.19 -36.55
C LEU A 247 8.38 16.66 -36.68
N ALA A 248 9.17 16.05 -37.56
CA ALA A 248 10.53 16.49 -37.82
C ALA A 248 10.56 17.92 -38.38
N ASP A 249 9.65 18.26 -39.29
CA ASP A 249 9.52 19.61 -39.85
C ASP A 249 9.05 20.62 -38.79
N GLU A 250 8.15 20.23 -37.88
CA GLU A 250 7.74 21.06 -36.74
C GLU A 250 8.92 21.36 -35.81
N TYR A 251 9.80 20.38 -35.57
CA TYR A 251 10.99 20.55 -34.74
C TYR A 251 11.97 21.58 -35.32
N VAL A 252 12.14 21.59 -36.65
CA VAL A 252 13.03 22.55 -37.34
C VAL A 252 12.42 23.94 -37.40
N SER A 253 11.09 24.04 -37.41
CA SER A 253 10.36 25.31 -37.48
C SER A 253 10.22 26.01 -36.12
N ARG A 254 10.79 25.44 -35.06
CA ARG A 254 10.67 25.87 -33.67
C ARG A 254 11.86 26.72 -33.21
#